data_AF-A0A5C0XQK9-F1
#
_entry.id   AF-A0A5C0XQK9-F1
#
_cell.length_a   1.000
_cell.length_b   1.000
_cell.length_c   1.000
_cell.angle_alpha   90.00
_cell.angle_beta   90.00
_cell.angle_gamma   90.00
#
_symmetry.space_group_name_H-M   'P 1'
#
loop_
_entity.id
_entity.type
_entity.pdbx_description
1 polymer ?
#
loop_
_entity_poly.entity_id
_entity_poly.type
_entity_poly.pdbx_seq_one_letter_code
_entity_poly.pdbx_strand_id
1 'polypeptide(L)'
;MRGGKIIFALLMIMVVISAGCTEKSTPTTTPGGLDKSKFHFYIYGVPTCPHCQKMKEVLPEYYGEGSTTFYDIGASQHNYNIYMNFSKLLGVRGVPLIGIFYNNTLYGVVEGEFPPEAAQEIVEKAIENNGVIILISSGTYLLPRNETKAIEAIENMTKWFLNGEVVGQ
;
A
#
# COMPACT_ATOMS: atom_id res chain seq x y z
N MET A 1 -31.62 79.57 27.95
CA MET A 1 -31.27 78.54 26.95
C MET A 1 -31.89 78.96 25.62
N ARG A 2 -31.05 79.28 24.63
CA ARG A 2 -31.41 79.75 23.28
C ARG A 2 -30.24 79.37 22.34
N GLY A 3 -30.56 78.81 21.18
CA GLY A 3 -29.62 78.53 20.07
C GLY A 3 -28.85 77.22 20.22
N GLY A 4 -28.58 76.42 19.18
CA GLY A 4 -28.87 76.53 17.75
C GLY A 4 -27.86 75.66 16.96
N LYS A 5 -28.34 75.11 15.84
CA LYS A 5 -27.60 74.61 14.65
C LYS A 5 -26.81 73.28 14.79
N ILE A 6 -27.28 72.23 14.10
CA ILE A 6 -26.84 71.69 12.78
C ILE A 6 -25.44 71.08 12.83
N ILE A 7 -25.30 69.80 12.45
CA ILE A 7 -24.41 69.31 11.37
C ILE A 7 -24.63 67.79 11.19
N PHE A 8 -24.93 67.45 9.94
CA PHE A 8 -24.87 66.12 9.34
C PHE A 8 -23.44 65.57 9.42
N ALA A 9 -23.26 64.33 9.86
CA ALA A 9 -22.10 63.54 9.46
C ALA A 9 -22.49 62.06 9.44
N LEU A 10 -22.75 61.57 8.22
CA LEU A 10 -22.67 60.15 7.89
C LEU A 10 -21.29 59.64 8.32
N LEU A 11 -21.27 58.65 9.23
CA LEU A 11 -20.11 57.80 9.45
C LEU A 11 -20.51 56.38 9.02
N MET A 12 -20.24 56.06 7.76
CA MET A 12 -20.08 54.66 7.33
C MET A 12 -18.65 54.20 7.65
N ILE A 13 -18.45 52.88 7.62
CA ILE A 13 -17.17 52.15 7.42
C ILE A 13 -16.42 51.87 8.73
N MET A 14 -15.98 50.66 9.12
CA MET A 14 -16.02 49.29 8.58
C MET A 14 -16.09 48.34 9.79
N VAL A 15 -16.98 47.35 9.78
CA VAL A 15 -16.82 46.16 10.63
C VAL A 15 -15.97 45.17 9.84
N VAL A 16 -14.69 45.07 10.21
CA VAL A 16 -13.81 44.02 9.71
C VAL A 16 -14.19 42.74 10.44
N ILE A 17 -15.07 41.94 9.84
CA ILE A 17 -15.30 40.57 10.31
C ILE A 17 -14.09 39.77 9.83
N SER A 18 -13.09 39.64 10.69
CA SER A 18 -12.06 38.60 10.54
C SER A 18 -12.76 37.25 10.74
N ALA A 19 -13.31 36.72 9.66
CA ALA A 19 -13.66 35.32 9.56
C ALA A 19 -12.35 34.53 9.69
N GLY A 20 -12.04 34.14 10.92
CA GLY A 20 -11.05 33.11 11.19
C GLY A 20 -11.54 31.84 10.51
N CYS A 21 -11.07 31.59 9.29
CA CYS A 21 -11.16 30.30 8.66
C CYS A 21 -10.40 29.32 9.55
N THR A 22 -11.15 28.62 10.40
CA THR A 22 -10.62 27.44 11.08
C THR A 22 -10.45 26.41 9.98
N GLU A 23 -9.22 26.23 9.48
CA GLU A 23 -8.88 25.14 8.59
C GLU A 23 -9.07 23.84 9.36
N LYS A 24 -10.30 23.34 9.33
CA LYS A 24 -10.62 21.98 9.73
C LYS A 24 -10.05 21.13 8.61
N SER A 25 -8.80 20.69 8.78
CA SER A 25 -8.15 19.72 7.90
C SER A 25 -9.07 18.51 7.78
N THR A 26 -9.81 18.43 6.68
CA THR A 26 -10.62 17.28 6.32
C THR A 26 -9.66 16.10 6.19
N PRO A 27 -9.89 14.98 6.89
CA PRO A 27 -9.12 13.78 6.63
C PRO A 27 -9.40 13.40 5.18
N THR A 28 -8.36 13.37 4.35
CA THR A 28 -8.44 12.79 3.01
C THR A 28 -8.68 11.30 3.19
N THR A 29 -9.96 10.91 3.29
CA THR A 29 -10.37 9.51 3.22
C THR A 29 -10.03 9.03 1.80
N THR A 30 -8.89 8.35 1.70
CA THR A 30 -8.54 7.57 0.52
C THR A 30 -9.59 6.46 0.38
N PRO A 31 -10.06 6.11 -0.83
CA PRO A 31 -10.80 4.87 -1.03
C PRO A 31 -10.03 3.71 -0.40
N GLY A 32 -10.62 3.01 0.57
CA GLY A 32 -10.01 1.88 1.27
C GLY A 32 -9.54 2.13 2.72
N GLY A 33 -9.76 3.31 3.31
CA GLY A 33 -9.76 3.58 4.77
C GLY A 33 -8.48 3.27 5.59
N LEU A 34 -7.52 2.56 5.02
CA LEU A 34 -6.32 2.05 5.66
C LEU A 34 -5.21 3.09 5.55
N ASP A 35 -4.39 3.16 6.58
CA ASP A 35 -3.25 4.05 6.62
C ASP A 35 -2.15 3.55 5.66
N LYS A 36 -1.95 4.28 4.55
CA LYS A 36 -0.96 3.95 3.52
C LYS A 36 0.45 3.76 4.09
N SER A 37 0.83 4.48 5.14
CA SER A 37 2.17 4.39 5.73
C SER A 37 2.47 3.04 6.40
N LYS A 38 1.43 2.23 6.62
CA LYS A 38 1.57 0.88 7.20
C LYS A 38 1.74 -0.21 6.15
N PHE A 39 1.67 0.13 4.87
CA PHE A 39 1.90 -0.82 3.79
C PHE A 39 3.39 -1.02 3.54
N HIS A 40 3.77 -2.27 3.26
CA HIS A 40 5.07 -2.62 2.72
C HIS A 40 4.93 -3.68 1.65
N PHE A 41 5.67 -3.55 0.57
CA PHE A 41 5.64 -4.44 -0.58
C PHE A 41 6.99 -5.12 -0.77
N TYR A 42 7.01 -6.45 -0.69
CA TYR A 42 8.20 -7.24 -1.00
C TYR A 42 8.06 -7.82 -2.41
N ILE A 43 8.99 -7.50 -3.29
CA ILE A 43 8.90 -7.83 -4.72
C ILE A 43 10.05 -8.75 -5.10
N TYR A 44 9.76 -9.97 -5.53
CA TYR A 44 10.71 -10.79 -6.28
C TYR A 44 10.56 -10.51 -7.77
N GLY A 45 11.67 -10.15 -8.43
CA GLY A 45 11.66 -9.83 -9.86
C GLY A 45 13.05 -9.79 -10.48
N VAL A 46 13.12 -9.33 -11.72
CA VAL A 46 14.39 -9.06 -12.41
C VAL A 46 14.43 -7.62 -12.95
N PRO A 47 15.59 -6.95 -12.96
CA PRO A 47 15.68 -5.53 -13.36
C PRO A 47 15.28 -5.27 -14.81
N THR A 48 15.43 -6.27 -15.69
CA THR A 48 15.11 -6.15 -17.11
C THR A 48 13.63 -6.38 -17.44
N CYS A 49 12.81 -6.78 -16.46
CA CYS A 49 11.38 -7.01 -16.67
C CYS A 49 10.61 -5.69 -16.56
N PRO A 50 9.90 -5.24 -17.62
CA PRO A 50 9.12 -4.00 -17.59
C PRO A 50 8.08 -3.99 -16.47
N HIS A 51 7.43 -5.12 -16.23
CA HIS A 51 6.42 -5.27 -15.18
C HIS A 51 6.99 -5.14 -13.77
N CYS A 52 8.20 -5.65 -13.55
CA CYS A 52 8.90 -5.50 -12.28
C CYS A 52 9.28 -4.03 -12.04
N GLN A 53 9.79 -3.36 -13.07
CA GLN A 53 10.15 -1.93 -12.98
C GLN A 53 8.92 -1.07 -12.71
N LYS A 54 7.81 -1.35 -13.40
CA LYS A 54 6.57 -0.59 -13.21
C LYS A 54 6.11 -0.68 -11.76
N MET A 55 6.04 -1.88 -11.18
CA MET A 55 5.63 -2.05 -9.78
C MET A 55 6.62 -1.45 -8.78
N LYS A 56 7.92 -1.51 -9.07
CA LYS A 56 8.97 -0.86 -8.26
C LYS A 56 8.84 0.67 -8.24
N GLU A 57 8.26 1.28 -9.27
CA GLU A 57 8.02 2.72 -9.39
C GLU A 57 6.68 3.13 -8.76
N VAL A 58 5.57 2.49 -9.16
CA VAL A 58 4.24 3.00 -8.80
C VAL A 58 3.83 2.74 -7.35
N LEU A 59 4.37 1.69 -6.72
CA LEU A 59 4.06 1.38 -5.32
C LEU A 59 4.63 2.44 -4.37
N PRO A 60 5.94 2.78 -4.40
CA PRO A 60 6.46 3.86 -3.56
C PRO A 60 5.90 5.24 -3.94
N GLU A 61 5.60 5.51 -5.21
CA GLU A 61 4.90 6.76 -5.60
C GLU A 61 3.55 6.90 -4.86
N TYR A 62 2.81 5.80 -4.72
CA TYR A 62 1.48 5.82 -4.12
C TYR A 62 1.45 5.67 -2.59
N TYR A 63 2.36 4.86 -2.03
CA TYR A 63 2.39 4.48 -0.60
C TYR A 63 3.51 5.18 0.21
N GLY A 64 4.46 5.83 -0.47
CA GLY A 64 5.56 6.57 0.13
C GLY A 64 6.92 5.93 -0.12
N GLU A 65 7.95 6.78 -0.16
CA GLU A 65 9.34 6.33 -0.27
C GLU A 65 9.68 5.31 0.82
N GLY A 66 10.29 4.19 0.43
CA GLY A 66 10.64 3.09 1.34
C GLY A 66 9.53 2.06 1.57
N SER A 67 8.34 2.21 0.99
CA SER A 67 7.25 1.21 1.10
C SER A 67 7.54 -0.09 0.33
N THR A 68 8.70 -0.22 -0.33
CA THR A 68 8.99 -1.33 -1.22
C THR A 68 10.41 -1.86 -1.01
N THR A 69 10.54 -3.18 -1.01
CA THR A 69 11.82 -3.89 -1.06
C THR A 69 11.84 -4.78 -2.29
N PHE A 70 12.83 -4.56 -3.16
CA PHE A 70 13.00 -5.34 -4.38
C PHE A 70 14.13 -6.36 -4.23
N TYR A 71 13.81 -7.62 -4.49
CA TYR A 71 14.70 -8.77 -4.48
C TYR A 71 14.95 -9.24 -5.91
N ASP A 72 16.15 -9.00 -6.41
CA ASP A 72 16.58 -9.46 -7.72
C ASP A 72 16.89 -10.97 -7.68
N ILE A 73 16.10 -11.77 -8.42
CA ILE A 73 16.30 -13.22 -8.52
C ILE A 73 17.41 -13.61 -9.51
N GLY A 74 17.81 -12.71 -10.41
CA GLY A 74 18.92 -12.91 -11.34
C GLY A 74 20.28 -12.58 -10.73
N ALA A 75 20.33 -11.70 -9.73
CA ALA A 75 21.55 -11.27 -9.07
C ALA A 75 21.88 -12.03 -7.76
N SER A 76 20.94 -12.78 -7.18
CA SER A 76 21.18 -13.58 -5.96
C SER A 76 20.62 -15.00 -6.09
N GLN A 77 21.49 -15.99 -5.91
CA GLN A 77 21.10 -17.40 -5.84
C GLN A 77 20.16 -17.68 -4.65
N HIS A 78 20.33 -16.96 -3.54
CA HIS A 78 19.46 -17.06 -2.38
C HIS A 78 18.05 -16.58 -2.71
N ASN A 79 17.92 -15.41 -3.36
CA ASN A 79 16.63 -14.91 -3.83
C ASN A 79 15.97 -15.86 -4.85
N TYR A 80 16.74 -16.39 -5.79
CA TYR A 80 16.24 -17.40 -6.73
C TYR A 80 15.70 -18.63 -6.00
N ASN A 81 16.42 -19.15 -5.01
CA ASN A 81 15.99 -20.31 -4.24
C ASN A 81 14.70 -20.04 -3.46
N ILE A 82 14.55 -18.84 -2.88
CA ILE A 82 13.31 -18.42 -2.22
C ILE A 82 12.17 -18.35 -3.24
N TYR A 83 12.37 -17.71 -4.39
CA TYR A 83 11.36 -17.64 -5.45
C TYR A 83 10.92 -19.03 -5.90
N MET A 84 11.85 -19.99 -6.02
CA MET A 84 11.51 -21.38 -6.34
C MET A 84 10.66 -22.06 -5.27
N ASN A 85 10.73 -21.65 -4.00
CA ASN A 85 9.82 -22.14 -2.96
C ASN A 85 8.39 -21.64 -3.19
N PHE A 86 8.21 -20.37 -3.56
CA PHE A 86 6.91 -19.85 -3.99
C PHE A 86 6.39 -20.59 -5.22
N SER A 87 7.23 -20.83 -6.22
CA SER A 87 6.83 -21.57 -7.43
C SER A 87 6.37 -22.99 -7.10
N LYS A 88 7.03 -23.69 -6.17
CA LYS A 88 6.61 -25.02 -5.71
C LYS A 88 5.31 -25.00 -4.91
N LEU A 89 5.14 -24.02 -4.02
CA LEU A 89 3.98 -23.93 -3.12
C LEU A 89 2.72 -23.45 -3.84
N LEU A 90 2.84 -22.38 -4.62
CA LEU A 90 1.72 -21.66 -5.23
C LEU A 90 1.55 -21.95 -6.72
N GLY A 91 2.58 -22.49 -7.38
CA GLY A 91 2.55 -22.70 -8.83
C GLY A 91 2.81 -21.44 -9.65
N VAL A 92 3.38 -20.37 -9.06
CA VAL A 92 3.75 -19.13 -9.77
C VAL A 92 4.80 -19.42 -10.85
N ARG A 93 4.70 -18.71 -11.97
CA ARG A 93 5.48 -18.92 -13.20
C ARG A 93 6.16 -17.65 -13.71
N GLY A 94 5.74 -16.49 -13.26
CA GLY A 94 6.21 -15.19 -13.71
C GLY A 94 6.61 -14.24 -12.59
N VAL A 95 7.16 -13.11 -13.01
CA VAL A 95 7.56 -11.99 -12.15
C VAL A 95 6.87 -10.70 -12.64
N PRO A 96 6.60 -9.71 -11.76
CA PRO A 96 6.93 -9.70 -10.34
C PRO A 96 6.03 -10.63 -9.50
N LEU A 97 6.60 -11.19 -8.42
CA LEU A 97 5.82 -11.78 -7.34
C LEU A 97 5.86 -10.84 -6.13
N ILE A 98 4.70 -10.39 -5.67
CA ILE A 98 4.56 -9.28 -4.74
C ILE A 98 3.83 -9.75 -3.48
N GLY A 99 4.47 -9.61 -2.33
CA GLY A 99 3.85 -9.75 -1.02
C GLY A 99 3.34 -8.40 -0.53
N ILE A 100 2.04 -8.32 -0.22
CA ILE A 100 1.38 -7.12 0.31
C ILE A 100 1.29 -7.28 1.83
N PHE A 101 2.09 -6.50 2.55
CA PHE A 101 2.09 -6.45 4.00
C PHE A 101 1.39 -5.19 4.48
N TYR A 102 0.59 -5.32 5.53
CA TYR A 102 0.02 -4.20 6.27
C TYR A 102 0.28 -4.39 7.75
N ASN A 103 0.90 -3.39 8.40
CA ASN A 103 1.30 -3.46 9.80
C ASN A 103 2.09 -4.74 10.10
N ASN A 104 3.11 -5.02 9.27
CA ASN A 104 4.00 -6.19 9.33
C ASN A 104 3.32 -7.56 9.18
N THR A 105 2.06 -7.61 8.74
CA THR A 105 1.32 -8.86 8.50
C THR A 105 1.06 -9.04 7.01
N LEU A 106 1.34 -10.24 6.48
CA LEU A 106 1.04 -10.60 5.09
C LEU A 106 -0.49 -10.70 4.89
N TYR A 107 -1.05 -10.01 3.91
CA TYR A 107 -2.48 -10.07 3.57
C TYR A 107 -2.75 -10.39 2.10
N GLY A 108 -1.77 -10.13 1.22
CA GLY A 108 -1.90 -10.43 -0.20
C GLY A 108 -0.63 -11.02 -0.79
N VAL A 109 -0.78 -11.92 -1.76
CA VAL A 109 0.29 -12.34 -2.67
C VAL A 109 -0.21 -12.18 -4.10
N VAL A 110 0.50 -11.43 -4.93
CA VAL A 110 0.11 -11.13 -6.30
C VAL A 110 1.23 -11.50 -7.27
N GLU A 111 0.92 -12.27 -8.30
CA GLU A 111 1.78 -12.49 -9.47
C GLU A 111 1.38 -11.53 -10.59
N GLY A 112 2.29 -10.64 -10.99
CA GLY A 112 2.09 -9.66 -12.05
C GLY A 112 1.84 -8.23 -11.57
N GLU A 113 1.45 -7.37 -12.50
CA GLU A 113 1.11 -5.96 -12.22
C GLU A 113 -0.30 -5.82 -11.63
N PHE A 114 -0.50 -4.80 -10.80
CA PHE A 114 -1.82 -4.40 -10.34
C PHE A 114 -1.85 -2.88 -10.05
N PRO A 115 -3.03 -2.23 -10.12
CA PRO A 115 -3.16 -0.82 -9.73
C PRO A 115 -2.83 -0.63 -8.24
N PRO A 116 -1.96 0.33 -7.84
CA PRO A 116 -1.57 0.50 -6.44
C PRO A 116 -2.74 0.61 -5.45
N GLU A 117 -3.83 1.26 -5.85
CA GLU A 117 -5.05 1.40 -5.05
C GLU A 117 -5.71 0.06 -4.71
N ALA A 118 -5.54 -0.98 -5.53
CA ALA A 118 -6.12 -2.29 -5.29
C ALA A 118 -5.53 -3.01 -4.07
N ALA A 119 -4.33 -2.63 -3.61
CA ALA A 119 -3.75 -3.23 -2.40
C ALA A 119 -4.58 -2.93 -1.15
N GLN A 120 -5.26 -1.77 -1.07
CA GLN A 120 -6.17 -1.51 0.05
C GLN A 120 -7.34 -2.48 0.06
N GLU A 121 -8.02 -2.66 -1.08
CA GLU A 121 -9.14 -3.59 -1.21
C GLU A 121 -8.71 -5.04 -0.91
N ILE A 122 -7.52 -5.44 -1.35
CA ILE A 122 -6.95 -6.76 -1.04
C ILE A 122 -6.77 -6.94 0.47
N VAL A 123 -6.19 -5.95 1.15
CA VAL A 123 -5.98 -6.01 2.61
C VAL A 123 -7.30 -6.02 3.36
N GLU A 124 -8.24 -5.14 3.00
CA GLU A 124 -9.58 -5.09 3.61
C GLU A 124 -10.28 -6.44 3.51
N LYS A 125 -10.37 -7.00 2.29
CA LYS A 125 -11.00 -8.30 2.07
C LYS A 125 -10.28 -9.44 2.81
N ALA A 126 -8.95 -9.41 2.87
CA ALA A 126 -8.18 -10.40 3.61
C ALA A 126 -8.43 -10.32 5.13
N ILE A 127 -8.58 -9.11 5.68
CA ILE A 127 -8.98 -8.89 7.09
C ILE A 127 -10.39 -9.43 7.33
N GLU A 128 -11.36 -9.04 6.49
CA GLU A 128 -12.76 -9.48 6.61
C GLU A 128 -12.90 -11.01 6.59
N ASN A 129 -12.09 -11.68 5.76
CA ASN A 129 -12.12 -13.12 5.59
C ASN A 129 -11.12 -13.86 6.51
N ASN A 130 -10.47 -13.16 7.45
CA ASN A 130 -9.46 -13.69 8.35
C ASN A 130 -8.42 -14.56 7.62
N GLY A 131 -7.82 -14.03 6.56
CA GLY A 131 -7.01 -14.81 5.63
C GLY A 131 -5.90 -14.04 4.92
N VAL A 132 -5.35 -14.68 3.88
CA VAL A 132 -4.46 -14.09 2.89
C VAL A 132 -5.05 -14.35 1.52
N ILE A 133 -5.16 -13.31 0.70
CA ILE A 133 -5.64 -13.41 -0.68
C ILE A 133 -4.46 -13.66 -1.60
N ILE A 134 -4.59 -14.66 -2.48
CA ILE A 134 -3.58 -15.03 -3.47
C ILE A 134 -4.18 -14.78 -4.86
N LEU A 135 -3.55 -13.89 -5.64
CA LEU A 135 -3.93 -13.55 -7.00
C LEU A 135 -2.79 -13.96 -7.93
N ILE A 136 -2.93 -15.11 -8.58
CA ILE A 136 -1.89 -15.66 -9.45
C ILE A 136 -2.49 -16.12 -10.78
N SER A 137 -1.63 -16.44 -11.75
CA SER A 137 -2.04 -16.83 -13.10
C SER A 137 -2.99 -18.04 -13.14
N SER A 138 -2.93 -18.94 -12.15
CA SER A 138 -3.83 -20.09 -12.04
C SER A 138 -5.19 -19.77 -11.41
N GLY A 139 -5.35 -18.60 -10.79
CA GLY A 139 -6.62 -18.19 -10.18
C GLY A 139 -6.47 -17.31 -8.94
N THR A 140 -7.62 -17.08 -8.31
CA THR A 140 -7.75 -16.36 -7.04
C THR A 140 -8.07 -17.33 -5.92
N TYR A 141 -7.34 -17.24 -4.81
CA TYR A 141 -7.50 -18.13 -3.66
C TYR A 141 -7.54 -17.33 -2.36
N LEU A 142 -8.26 -17.86 -1.37
CA LEU A 142 -8.24 -17.38 0.00
C LEU A 142 -7.60 -18.46 0.87
N LEU A 143 -6.51 -18.13 1.56
CA LEU A 143 -5.91 -18.99 2.57
C LEU A 143 -6.37 -18.50 3.94
N PRO A 144 -7.26 -19.24 4.64
CA PRO A 144 -7.79 -18.78 5.91
C PRO A 144 -6.80 -19.04 7.06
N ARG A 145 -6.78 -18.15 8.06
CA ARG A 145 -5.88 -18.22 9.23
C ARG A 145 -6.37 -19.16 10.33
N ASN A 146 -7.35 -20.00 10.04
CA ASN A 146 -7.92 -20.97 10.99
C ASN A 146 -7.78 -22.43 10.51
N GLU A 147 -7.11 -22.66 9.37
CA GLU A 147 -6.83 -23.99 8.86
C GLU A 147 -5.33 -24.29 8.94
N THR A 148 -4.95 -25.41 9.57
CA THR A 148 -3.54 -25.74 9.87
C THR A 148 -2.63 -25.66 8.64
N LYS A 149 -3.05 -26.23 7.50
CA LYS A 149 -2.25 -26.20 6.27
C LYS A 149 -2.13 -24.79 5.67
N ALA A 150 -3.19 -23.99 5.77
CA ALA A 150 -3.17 -22.62 5.30
C ALA A 150 -2.28 -21.74 6.20
N ILE A 151 -2.35 -21.93 7.52
CA ILE A 151 -1.46 -21.26 8.49
C ILE A 151 0.01 -21.55 8.17
N GLU A 152 0.36 -22.82 7.99
CA GLU A 152 1.72 -23.23 7.64
C GLU A 152 2.18 -22.60 6.31
N ALA A 153 1.32 -22.59 5.29
CA ALA A 153 1.62 -21.94 4.01
C ALA A 153 1.84 -20.42 4.18
N ILE A 154 0.99 -19.75 4.96
CA ILE A 154 1.09 -18.31 5.25
C ILE A 154 2.39 -17.99 5.99
N GLU A 155 2.75 -18.79 7.00
CA GLU A 155 3.99 -18.62 7.77
C GLU A 155 5.22 -18.79 6.88
N ASN A 156 5.22 -19.81 6.02
CA ASN A 156 6.30 -20.04 5.06
C ASN A 156 6.45 -18.87 4.09
N MET A 157 5.36 -18.42 3.46
CA MET A 157 5.37 -17.26 2.56
C MET A 157 5.84 -15.99 3.25
N THR A 158 5.35 -15.75 4.47
CA THR A 158 5.76 -14.60 5.30
C THR A 158 7.27 -14.63 5.54
N LYS A 159 7.80 -15.77 5.98
CA LYS A 159 9.23 -15.95 6.21
C LYS A 159 10.06 -15.71 4.95
N TRP A 160 9.59 -16.20 3.80
CA TRP A 160 10.27 -16.05 2.53
C TRP A 160 10.35 -14.59 2.09
N PHE A 161 9.24 -13.86 2.10
CA PHE A 161 9.24 -12.43 1.80
C PHE A 161 10.15 -11.62 2.73
N LEU A 162 10.22 -11.96 4.02
CA LEU A 162 11.09 -11.25 4.97
C LEU A 162 12.57 -11.65 4.91
N ASN A 163 12.94 -12.68 4.15
CA ASN A 163 14.33 -13.20 4.08
C ASN A 163 15.02 -12.96 2.74
N GLY A 164 14.44 -12.17 1.82
CA GLY A 164 15.15 -11.81 0.60
C GLY A 164 16.41 -10.98 0.88
N GLU A 165 17.42 -11.16 0.04
CA GLU A 165 18.64 -10.35 0.03
C GLU A 165 18.48 -9.14 -0.90
N VAL A 166 18.77 -7.95 -0.39
CA VAL A 166 18.85 -6.75 -1.22
C VAL A 166 20.23 -6.72 -1.89
N VAL A 167 20.25 -6.76 -3.23
CA VAL A 167 21.47 -6.73 -4.03
C VAL A 167 21.40 -5.59 -5.05
N GLY A 168 22.42 -4.73 -5.06
CA GLY A 168 22.63 -3.73 -6.12
C GLY A 168 21.48 -2.73 -6.32
N GLN A 169 20.86 -2.25 -5.23
CA GLN A 169 19.85 -1.18 -5.29
C GLN A 169 20.48 0.20 -5.42
#